data_AF-A0A8C7A2J8-F1
#
_entry.id   AF-A0A8C7A2J8-F1
#
_cell.length_a   1.000
_cell.length_b   1.000
_cell.length_c   1.000
_cell.angle_alpha   90.00
_cell.angle_beta   90.00
_cell.angle_gamma   90.00
#
_symmetry.space_group_name_H-M   'P 1'
#
loop_
_entity.id
_entity.type
_entity.pdbx_description
1 polymer ?
#
loop_
_entity_poly.entity_id
_entity_poly.type
_entity_poly.pdbx_seq_one_letter_code
_entity_poly.pdbx_strand_id
1 'polypeptide(L)' 'MTTHMKKLKERYCQRQGVSMHSLRFLFDGKRIADNHTAKELGMEEDDVIEVYQEQNGGHSMI' A
#
# COMPACT_ATOMS: atom_id res chain seq x y z
N MET A 1 14.43 10.07 4.45
CA MET A 1 13.07 9.87 3.92
C MET A 1 12.02 10.34 4.93
N THR A 2 11.44 11.54 4.74
CA THR A 2 10.46 12.14 5.67
C THR A 2 9.05 12.28 5.06
N THR A 3 8.87 11.83 3.81
CA THR A 3 7.58 11.89 3.14
C THR A 3 6.68 10.75 3.59
N HIS A 4 5.45 11.09 3.95
CA HIS A 4 4.41 10.11 4.28
C HIS A 4 4.07 9.20 3.10
N MET A 5 3.89 7.91 3.39
CA MET A 5 3.57 6.87 2.41
C MET A 5 2.23 7.10 1.71
N LYS A 6 1.32 7.90 2.29
CA LYS A 6 0.07 8.32 1.64
C LYS A 6 0.29 8.83 0.21
N LYS A 7 1.29 9.70 -0.01
CA LYS A 7 1.57 10.27 -1.34
C LYS A 7 1.97 9.21 -2.36
N LEU A 8 2.72 8.20 -1.93
CA LEU A 8 3.11 7.08 -2.79
C LEU A 8 1.88 6.26 -3.18
N LYS A 9 1.05 5.89 -2.20
CA LYS A 9 -0.18 5.12 -2.43
C LYS A 9 -1.15 5.85 -3.35
N GLU A 10 -1.37 7.14 -3.12
CA GLU A 10 -2.24 7.98 -3.96
C GLU A 10 -1.77 7.97 -5.42
N ARG A 11 -0.48 8.23 -5.65
CA ARG A 11 0.11 8.23 -7.01
C ARG A 11 0.00 6.88 -7.69
N TYR A 12 0.23 5.79 -6.96
CA TYR A 12 0.08 4.45 -7.51
C TYR A 12 -1.38 4.17 -7.90
N CYS A 13 -2.33 4.42 -6.99
CA CYS A 13 -3.76 4.20 -7.24
C CYS A 13 -4.28 5.05 -8.41
N GLN A 14 -3.87 6.31 -8.50
CA GLN A 14 -4.22 7.20 -9.61
C GLN A 14 -3.73 6.66 -10.95
N ARG A 15 -2.49 6.12 -11.01
CA ARG A 15 -1.94 5.51 -12.23
C ARG A 15 -2.65 4.22 -12.62
N GLN A 16 -3.10 3.44 -11.64
CA GLN A 16 -3.85 2.20 -11.87
C GLN A 16 -5.34 2.43 -12.13
N GLY A 17 -5.86 3.64 -11.89
CA GLY A 17 -7.27 3.97 -12.06
C GLY A 17 -8.19 3.32 -11.01
N VAL A 18 -7.67 3.03 -9.82
CA VAL A 18 -8.42 2.36 -8.74
C VAL A 18 -8.46 3.21 -7.46
N SER A 19 -9.40 2.92 -6.58
CA SER A 19 -9.51 3.59 -5.28
C SER A 19 -8.45 3.09 -4.31
N MET A 20 -7.89 3.97 -3.47
CA MET A 20 -6.99 3.56 -2.38
C MET A 20 -7.61 2.55 -1.43
N HIS A 21 -8.94 2.57 -1.26
CA HIS A 21 -9.64 1.61 -0.40
C HIS A 21 -9.79 0.22 -1.03
N SER A 22 -9.54 0.09 -2.33
CA SER A 22 -9.59 -1.19 -3.05
C SER A 22 -8.26 -1.95 -3.02
N LEU A 23 -7.21 -1.36 -2.45
CA LEU A 23 -5.87 -1.94 -2.39
C LEU A 23 -5.33 -1.93 -0.96
N ARG A 24 -4.48 -2.92 -0.65
CA ARG A 24 -3.62 -2.94 0.53
C ARG A 24 -2.16 -2.96 0.10
N PHE A 25 -1.36 -2.15 0.79
CA PHE A 25 0.08 -2.00 0.56
C PHE A 25 0.81 -2.62 1.75
N LEU A 26 1.69 -3.59 1.46
CA LEU A 26 2.47 -4.32 2.46
C LEU A 26 3.96 -4.10 2.25
N PHE A 27 4.69 -4.04 3.35
CA PHE A 27 6.15 -4.12 3.39
C PHE A 27 6.52 -5.15 4.46
N ASP A 28 7.35 -6.13 4.10
CA ASP A 28 7.66 -7.30 4.95
C ASP A 28 6.40 -7.96 5.56
N GLY A 29 5.36 -8.12 4.73
CA GLY A 29 4.06 -8.67 5.15
C GLY A 29 3.23 -7.79 6.09
N LYS A 30 3.70 -6.60 6.47
CA LYS A 30 3.00 -5.66 7.36
C LYS A 30 2.32 -4.56 6.58
N ARG A 31 1.11 -4.17 7.01
CA ARG A 31 0.36 -3.09 6.37
C ARG A 31 1.01 -1.74 6.61
N ILE A 32 1.27 -1.02 5.53
CA ILE A 32 1.79 0.34 5.58
C ILE A 32 0.65 1.28 5.95
N ALA A 33 0.80 2.10 6.99
CA ALA A 33 -0.14 3.18 7.31
C ALA A 33 0.16 4.44 6.48
N ASP A 34 -0.82 5.33 6.37
CA ASP A 34 -0.70 6.54 5.54
C ASP A 34 0.30 7.56 6.10
N ASN A 35 0.42 7.63 7.42
CA ASN A 35 1.33 8.50 8.16
C ASN A 35 2.75 7.92 8.29
N HIS A 36 2.97 6.64 7.98
CA HIS A 36 4.32 6.09 8.01
C HIS A 36 5.22 6.79 6.99
N THR A 37 6.50 6.84 7.32
CA THR A 37 7.58 7.22 6.41
C THR A 37 8.44 6.01 6.10
N ALA A 38 9.18 6.06 4.98
CA ALA A 38 10.06 4.96 4.61
C ALA A 38 11.19 4.77 5.64
N LYS A 39 11.61 5.84 6.32
CA LYS A 39 12.57 5.74 7.43
C LYS A 39 12.02 4.96 8.62
N GLU A 40 10.77 5.19 9.01
CA GLU A 40 10.13 4.47 10.14
C GLU A 40 9.90 3.00 9.82
N LEU A 41 9.68 2.68 8.54
CA LEU A 41 9.54 1.32 8.04
C LEU A 41 10.89 0.62 7.86
N GLY A 42 12.01 1.33 7.96
CA GLY A 42 13.34 0.78 7.74
C GLY A 42 13.63 0.42 6.28
N MET A 43 12.94 1.06 5.34
CA MET A 43 13.10 0.77 3.92
C MET A 43 14.41 1.35 3.38
N GLU A 44 15.07 0.57 2.54
CA GLU A 44 16.26 0.92 1.79
C GLU A 44 15.94 1.20 0.31
N GLU A 45 16.95 1.55 -0.46
CA GLU A 45 16.80 1.64 -1.93
C GLU A 45 16.57 0.24 -2.50
N ASP A 46 15.79 0.17 -3.58
CA ASP A 46 15.39 -1.08 -4.26
C ASP A 46 14.48 -2.05 -3.47
N ASP A 47 14.07 -1.68 -2.25
CA ASP A 47 13.03 -2.40 -1.52
C ASP A 47 11.67 -2.40 -2.24
N VAL A 48 10.91 -3.49 -2.06
CA VAL A 48 9.65 -3.73 -2.77
C VAL A 48 8.45 -3.59 -1.83
N ILE A 49 7.46 -2.83 -2.26
CA ILE A 49 6.13 -2.78 -1.64
C ILE A 49 5.22 -3.75 -2.39
N GLU A 50 4.65 -4.70 -1.68
CA GLU A 50 3.65 -5.61 -2.24
C GLU A 50 2.28 -4.93 -2.23
N VAL A 51 1.54 -5.05 -3.35
CA VAL A 51 0.22 -4.46 -3.50
C VAL A 51 -0.78 -5.55 -3.85
N TYR A 52 -1.82 -5.68 -3.04
CA TYR A 52 -2.90 -6.66 -3.23
C TYR A 52 -4.25 -5.95 -3.26
N GLN A 53 -5.25 -6.57 -3.88
CA GLN A 53 -6.63 -6.10 -3.72
C GLN A 53 -7.07 -6.23 -2.26
N GLU A 54 -7.75 -5.22 -1.75
CA GLU A 54 -8.38 -5.26 -0.44
C GLU A 54 -9.57 -6.23 -0.50
N GLN A 55 -9.54 -7.26 0.33
CA GLN A 55 -10.57 -8.29 0.34
C GLN A 55 -11.58 -7.95 1.43
N ASN A 56 -12.63 -7.22 1.06
CA ASN A 56 -13.71 -6.83 1.98
C ASN A 56 -14.86 -7.86 2.08
N GLY A 57 -14.72 -9.03 1.45
CA GLY A 57 -15.68 -10.13 1.54
C GLY A 57 -15.56 -11.13 0.40
N GLY A 58 -15.73 -12.41 0.70
CA GLY A 58 -15.82 -13.48 -0.30
C GLY A 58 -17.27 -13.77 -0.63
N HIS A 59 -17.79 -13.25 -1.74
CA HIS A 59 -19.00 -13.80 -2.33
C HIS A 59 -18.62 -15.10 -3.06
N SER A 60 -18.39 -16.17 -2.29
CA SER A 60 -18.49 -17.52 -2.84
C SER A 60 -19.97 -17.78 -3.05
N MET A 61 -20.51 -17.37 -4.20
CA MET A 61 -21.74 -17.97 -4.71
C MET A 61 -21.37 -19.36 -5.21
N ILE A 62 -21.47 -20.33 -4.31
CA ILE A 62 -21.84 -21.71 -4.68
C ILE A 62 -23.33 -21.76 -4.98
#